data_AF-A0A2E0BUS9-F1
#
_entry.id   AF-A0A2E0BUS9-F1
#
_cell.length_a   1.000
_cell.length_b   1.000
_cell.length_c   1.000
_cell.angle_alpha   90.00
_cell.angle_beta   90.00
_cell.angle_gamma   90.00
#
_symmetry.space_group_name_H-M   'P 1'
#
loop_
_entity.id
_entity.type
_entity.pdbx_description
1 polymer ?
#
loop_
_entity_poly.entity_id
_entity_poly.type
_entity_poly.pdbx_seq_one_letter_code
_entity_poly.pdbx_strand_id
1 'polypeptide(L)'
;MKNFLKYLILSVAFVLITSCNSLTYLPAGEYEKFTVKANEVFYNNHAVAKIGPMEYEYSAGNFIMEVSLIQYSAVYDEMTKKIAQFMSQRNPKAKIEVKVPRDDQLDK
;
A
#
# COMPACT_ATOMS: atom_id res chain seq x y z
N MET A 1 5.11 -36.25 -27.84
CA MET A 1 4.70 -34.83 -28.00
C MET A 1 3.50 -34.40 -27.14
N LYS A 2 2.41 -35.19 -27.01
CA LYS A 2 1.22 -34.79 -26.21
C LYS A 2 1.50 -34.46 -24.74
N ASN A 3 2.45 -35.15 -24.10
CA ASN A 3 2.79 -34.91 -22.69
C ASN A 3 3.59 -33.62 -22.49
N PHE A 4 4.47 -33.27 -23.44
CA PHE A 4 5.26 -32.03 -23.40
C PHE A 4 4.37 -30.78 -23.45
N LEU A 5 3.36 -30.80 -24.32
CA LEU A 5 2.38 -29.71 -24.42
C LEU A 5 1.56 -29.54 -23.13
N LYS A 6 1.21 -30.63 -22.44
CA LYS A 6 0.51 -30.58 -21.14
C LYS A 6 1.38 -29.94 -20.04
N TYR A 7 2.66 -30.32 -19.94
CA TYR A 7 3.57 -29.73 -18.97
C TYR A 7 3.88 -28.26 -19.27
N LEU A 8 3.97 -27.90 -20.55
CA LEU A 8 4.13 -26.52 -20.98
C LEU A 8 2.93 -25.65 -20.53
N ILE A 9 1.70 -26.12 -20.77
CA ILE A 9 0.48 -25.41 -20.35
C ILE A 9 0.43 -25.26 -18.82
N LEU A 10 0.81 -26.31 -18.07
CA LEU A 10 0.84 -26.27 -16.61
C LEU A 10 1.88 -25.26 -16.08
N SER A 11 3.04 -25.17 -16.73
CA SER A 11 4.11 -24.23 -16.35
C SER A 11 3.74 -22.77 -16.64
N VAL A 12 3.07 -22.49 -17.75
CA VAL A 12 2.59 -21.14 -18.10
C VAL A 12 1.50 -20.68 -17.12
N ALA A 13 0.61 -21.58 -16.71
CA ALA A 13 -0.39 -21.29 -15.68
C ALA A 13 0.26 -20.92 -14.34
N PHE A 14 1.35 -21.57 -13.94
CA PHE A 14 2.04 -21.29 -12.66
C PHE A 14 2.72 -19.91 -12.66
N VAL A 15 3.32 -19.50 -13.78
CA VAL A 15 3.94 -18.17 -13.93
C VAL A 15 2.90 -17.05 -13.87
N LEU A 16 1.72 -17.26 -14.46
CA LEU A 16 0.63 -16.27 -14.45
C LEU A 16 0.01 -16.05 -13.06
N ILE A 17 0.09 -17.03 -12.15
CA ILE A 17 -0.41 -16.88 -10.78
C ILE A 17 0.56 -16.05 -9.92
N THR A 18 1.85 -15.98 -10.29
CA THR A 18 2.87 -15.22 -9.54
C THR A 18 2.88 -13.72 -9.85
N SER A 19 2.22 -13.26 -10.92
CA SER A 19 2.00 -11.84 -11.16
C SER A 19 0.82 -11.31 -10.33
N CYS A 20 0.84 -11.59 -9.02
CA CYS A 20 0.06 -10.81 -8.08
C CYS A 20 0.68 -9.41 -8.10
N ASN A 21 -0.10 -8.38 -8.40
CA ASN A 21 0.31 -6.96 -8.30
C ASN A 21 0.56 -6.62 -6.84
N SER A 22 1.59 -7.22 -6.26
CA SER A 22 2.06 -6.90 -4.93
C SER A 22 2.68 -5.52 -5.00
N LEU A 23 2.21 -4.64 -4.12
CA LEU A 23 2.81 -3.35 -3.93
C LEU A 23 4.31 -3.59 -3.64
N THR A 24 5.17 -3.13 -4.54
CA THR A 24 6.61 -3.40 -4.45
C THR A 24 7.17 -2.86 -3.14
N TYR A 25 8.12 -3.58 -2.55
CA TYR A 25 8.78 -3.16 -1.31
C TYR A 25 9.49 -1.81 -1.53
N LEU A 26 9.22 -0.82 -0.69
CA LEU A 26 9.98 0.42 -0.59
C LEU A 26 11.44 0.11 -0.22
N PRO A 27 12.44 0.50 -1.04
CA PRO A 27 13.85 0.25 -0.75
C PRO A 27 14.30 0.87 0.58
N ALA A 28 15.30 0.27 1.24
CA ALA A 28 15.78 0.71 2.56
C ALA A 28 16.11 2.22 2.62
N GLY A 29 16.84 2.75 1.64
CA GLY A 29 17.19 4.17 1.60
C GLY A 29 16.01 5.13 1.38
N GLU A 30 14.88 4.65 0.83
CA GLU A 30 13.63 5.42 0.78
C GLU A 30 12.82 5.24 2.07
N TYR A 31 12.83 4.04 2.66
CA TYR A 31 12.14 3.74 3.92
C TYR A 31 12.68 4.59 5.07
N GLU A 32 14.01 4.76 5.17
CA GLU A 32 14.67 5.53 6.22
C GLU A 32 14.32 7.02 6.20
N LYS A 33 13.84 7.54 5.05
CA LYS A 33 13.35 8.92 4.93
C LYS A 33 12.01 9.11 5.60
N PHE A 34 11.28 8.03 5.87
CA PHE A 34 10.00 8.08 6.56
C PHE A 34 10.14 8.04 8.07
N THR A 35 9.33 8.84 8.77
CA THR A 35 9.12 8.70 10.21
C THR A 35 7.65 8.83 10.55
N VAL A 36 7.22 8.21 11.66
CA VAL A 36 5.88 8.38 12.21
C VAL A 36 6.02 9.05 13.57
N LYS A 37 5.33 10.17 13.76
CA LYS A 37 5.28 10.89 15.04
C LYS A 37 3.83 11.24 15.34
N ALA A 38 3.37 10.90 16.54
CA ALA A 38 1.96 10.97 16.90
C ALA A 38 1.09 10.28 15.82
N ASN A 39 0.21 11.03 15.15
CA ASN A 39 -0.68 10.54 14.11
C ASN A 39 -0.30 11.06 12.71
N GLU A 40 0.97 11.38 12.48
CA GLU A 40 1.45 11.91 11.21
C GLU A 40 2.60 11.07 10.65
N VAL A 41 2.61 10.94 9.33
CA VAL A 41 3.66 10.34 8.52
C VAL A 41 4.46 11.47 7.90
N PHE A 42 5.76 11.46 8.14
CA PHE A 42 6.72 12.41 7.60
C PHE A 42 7.61 11.73 6.56
N TYR A 43 7.99 12.44 5.51
CA TYR A 43 9.02 12.07 4.56
C TYR A 43 10.06 13.18 4.51
N ASN A 44 11.34 12.88 4.78
CA ASN A 44 12.41 13.88 4.91
C ASN A 44 12.04 15.05 5.85
N ASN A 45 11.44 14.75 7.00
CA ASN A 45 10.94 15.73 7.99
C ASN A 45 9.78 16.63 7.53
N HIS A 46 9.20 16.41 6.35
CA HIS A 46 7.98 17.08 5.91
C HIS A 46 6.78 16.17 6.16
N ALA A 47 5.72 16.70 6.76
CA ALA A 47 4.50 15.93 6.96
C ALA A 47 3.85 15.68 5.59
N VAL A 48 3.53 14.43 5.28
CA VAL A 48 2.96 14.02 3.99
C VAL A 48 1.58 13.38 4.12
N ALA A 49 1.26 12.81 5.28
CA ALA A 49 -0.05 12.27 5.55
C ALA A 49 -0.38 12.26 7.05
N LYS A 50 -1.67 12.29 7.36
CA LYS A 50 -2.23 11.99 8.67
C LYS A 50 -2.73 10.56 8.72
N ILE A 51 -2.49 9.86 9.82
CA ILE A 51 -3.08 8.56 10.11
C ILE A 51 -4.51 8.82 10.59
N GLY A 52 -5.47 8.28 9.85
CA GLY A 52 -6.89 8.32 10.16
C GLY A 52 -7.30 7.25 11.16
N PRO A 53 -8.61 6.95 11.28
CA PRO A 53 -9.08 5.86 12.10
C PRO A 53 -8.54 4.52 11.60
N MET A 54 -8.38 3.59 12.53
CA MET A 54 -8.11 2.18 12.23
C MET A 54 -9.42 1.43 12.40
N GLU A 55 -9.82 0.72 11.36
CA GLU A 55 -11.10 0.01 11.31
C GLU A 55 -10.87 -1.47 11.02
N TYR A 56 -11.86 -2.31 11.27
CA TYR A 56 -11.84 -3.70 10.85
C TYR A 56 -12.87 -3.91 9.76
N GLU A 57 -12.42 -4.43 8.62
CA GLU A 57 -13.30 -4.91 7.56
C GLU A 57 -13.51 -6.42 7.76
N TYR A 58 -14.76 -6.88 7.64
CA TYR A 58 -15.07 -8.30 7.50
C TYR A 58 -15.40 -8.60 6.05
N SER A 59 -14.50 -9.30 5.37
CA SER A 59 -14.64 -9.62 3.95
C SER A 59 -14.23 -11.07 3.67
N ALA A 60 -15.08 -11.79 2.94
CA ALA A 60 -14.87 -13.20 2.58
C ALA A 60 -14.49 -14.11 3.78
N GLY A 61 -15.10 -13.90 4.95
CA GLY A 61 -14.83 -14.70 6.15
C GLY A 61 -13.60 -14.27 6.95
N ASN A 62 -12.89 -13.21 6.55
CA ASN A 62 -11.69 -12.74 7.21
C ASN A 62 -11.93 -11.36 7.84
N PHE A 63 -11.49 -11.20 9.09
CA PHE A 63 -11.34 -9.90 9.73
C PHE A 63 -9.97 -9.31 9.39
N ILE A 64 -9.95 -8.19 8.69
CA ILE A 64 -8.73 -7.52 8.27
C ILE A 64 -8.74 -6.11 8.87
N MET A 65 -7.67 -5.75 9.55
CA MET A 65 -7.46 -4.38 10.01
C MET A 65 -7.18 -3.49 8.80
N GLU A 66 -7.91 -2.39 8.66
CA GLU A 66 -7.64 -1.33 7.70
C GLU A 66 -7.03 -0.13 8.42
N VAL A 67 -5.92 0.39 7.87
CA VAL A 67 -5.29 1.62 8.31
C VAL A 67 -5.49 2.66 7.23
N SER A 68 -6.39 3.62 7.48
CA SER A 68 -6.59 4.76 6.57
C SER A 68 -5.55 5.85 6.82
N LEU A 69 -5.02 6.42 5.74
CA LEU A 69 -4.17 7.60 5.75
C LEU A 69 -4.80 8.70 4.88
N ILE A 70 -4.65 9.96 5.28
CA ILE A 70 -5.09 11.12 4.50
C ILE A 70 -3.83 11.87 4.09
N GLN A 71 -3.52 11.87 2.79
CA GLN A 71 -2.37 12.60 2.24
C GLN A 71 -2.62 14.12 2.27
N TYR A 72 -1.59 14.93 2.48
CA TYR A 72 -1.72 16.41 2.50
C TYR A 72 -1.64 17.08 1.12
N SER A 73 -1.29 16.33 0.07
CA SER A 73 -1.40 16.74 -1.33
C SER A 73 -2.70 16.19 -1.91
N ALA A 74 -3.41 17.01 -2.69
CA ALA A 74 -4.59 16.61 -3.47
C ALA A 74 -4.27 15.90 -4.79
N VAL A 75 -2.98 15.64 -5.05
CA VAL A 75 -2.52 14.95 -6.26
C VAL A 75 -2.20 13.51 -5.93
N TYR A 76 -2.81 12.58 -6.68
CA TYR A 76 -2.38 11.18 -6.66
C TYR A 76 -1.07 11.04 -7.43
N ASP A 77 0.02 10.78 -6.73
CA ASP A 77 1.37 10.78 -7.31
C ASP A 77 2.26 9.66 -6.74
N GLU A 78 3.57 9.78 -6.95
CA GLU A 78 4.55 8.84 -6.42
C GLU A 78 4.56 8.80 -4.90
N MET A 79 4.28 9.93 -4.22
CA MET A 79 4.22 9.98 -2.77
C MET A 79 3.07 9.13 -2.23
N THR A 80 1.91 9.13 -2.91
CA THR A 80 0.78 8.27 -2.52
C THR A 80 1.19 6.79 -2.48
N LYS A 81 1.95 6.35 -3.49
CA LYS A 81 2.48 4.98 -3.55
C LYS A 81 3.51 4.72 -2.45
N LYS A 82 4.43 5.66 -2.20
CA LYS A 82 5.44 5.52 -1.14
C LYS A 82 4.81 5.44 0.25
N ILE A 83 3.79 6.26 0.54
CA ILE A 83 3.04 6.20 1.79
C ILE A 83 2.40 4.81 1.95
N ALA A 84 1.72 4.31 0.92
CA ALA A 84 1.10 2.99 0.95
C ALA A 84 2.14 1.88 1.17
N GLN A 85 3.29 1.96 0.51
CA GLN A 85 4.38 0.99 0.64
C GLN A 85 5.01 1.00 2.04
N PHE A 86 5.35 2.18 2.54
CA PHE A 86 5.92 2.38 3.86
C PHE A 86 4.98 1.82 4.95
N MET A 87 3.69 2.16 4.88
CA MET A 87 2.72 1.72 5.87
C MET A 87 2.38 0.23 5.76
N SER A 88 2.41 -0.34 4.55
CA SER A 88 2.25 -1.78 4.33
C SER A 88 3.39 -2.57 4.96
N GLN A 89 4.63 -2.09 4.82
CA GLN A 89 5.78 -2.71 5.47
C GLN A 89 5.73 -2.59 7.00
N ARG A 90 5.28 -1.44 7.51
CA ARG A 90 5.13 -1.22 8.95
C ARG A 90 4.00 -2.07 9.55
N ASN A 91 2.95 -2.36 8.79
CA ASN A 91 1.77 -3.09 9.22
C ASN A 91 1.46 -4.26 8.26
N PRO A 92 2.28 -5.33 8.24
CA PRO A 92 2.24 -6.35 7.20
C PRO A 92 0.96 -7.21 7.15
N LYS A 93 0.07 -7.08 8.14
CA LYS A 93 -1.22 -7.78 8.21
C LYS A 93 -2.42 -6.86 8.00
N ALA A 94 -2.18 -5.56 7.82
CA ALA A 94 -3.23 -4.58 7.61
C ALA A 94 -3.41 -4.29 6.12
N LYS A 95 -4.64 -4.01 5.73
CA LYS A 95 -4.95 -3.34 4.48
C LYS A 95 -4.63 -1.85 4.67
N ILE A 96 -3.89 -1.27 3.73
CA ILE A 96 -3.53 0.14 3.77
C ILE A 96 -4.36 0.89 2.74
N GLU A 97 -5.03 1.95 3.19
CA GLU A 97 -5.81 2.83 2.33
C GLU A 97 -5.23 4.25 2.42
N VAL A 98 -4.81 4.83 1.28
CA VAL A 98 -4.34 6.22 1.23
C VAL A 98 -5.37 7.06 0.49
N LYS A 99 -6.04 7.94 1.23
CA LYS A 99 -7.02 8.91 0.72
C LYS A 99 -6.28 10.15 0.25
N VAL A 100 -6.48 10.48 -1.01
CA VAL A 100 -6.04 11.75 -1.59
C VAL A 100 -7.23 12.71 -1.50
N PRO A 101 -7.15 13.77 -0.66
CA PRO A 101 -8.23 14.73 -0.55
C PRO A 101 -8.44 15.46 -1.88
N ARG A 102 -9.64 15.95 -2.10
CA ARG A 102 -9.88 16.91 -3.18
C ARG A 102 -9.37 18.30 -2.74
N ASP A 103 -8.98 19.16 -3.68
CA ASP A 103 -8.43 20.49 -3.37
C ASP A 103 -9.28 21.30 -2.38
N ASP A 104 -10.60 21.16 -2.44
CA ASP A 104 -11.58 21.82 -1.56
C ASP A 104 -11.62 21.30 -0.11
N GLN A 105 -10.81 20.30 0.22
CA GLN A 105 -10.75 19.65 1.53
C GLN A 105 -9.44 19.92 2.28
N LEU A 106 -8.48 20.62 1.68
CA LEU A 106 -7.17 20.92 2.28
C LEU A 106 -7.18 22.13 3.23
N ASP A 107 -8.19 23.00 3.14
CA ASP A 107 -8.29 24.25 3.92
C ASP A 107 -9.13 24.13 5.22
N LYS A 108 -9.44 22.92 5.68
CA LYS A 108 -10.26 22.65 6.88
C LYS A 108 -9.45 22.01 8.00
#